data_AF-A0A519PZX9-F1
#
_entry.id   AF-A0A519PZX9-F1
#
_cell.length_a   1.000
_cell.length_b   1.000
_cell.length_c   1.000
_cell.angle_alpha   90.00
_cell.angle_beta   90.00
_cell.angle_gamma   90.00
#
_symmetry.space_group_name_H-M   'P 1'
#
loop_
_entity.id
_entity.type
_entity.pdbx_description
1 polymer ?
#
loop_
_entity_poly.entity_id
_entity_poly.type
_entity_poly.pdbx_seq_one_letter_code
_entity_poly.pdbx_strand_id
1 'polypeptide(L)'
;MYRYDEFDHAFVRERVSEFADQVARRASGALTEDEFKPLRLMNGVYLQLHAYMLRVAIPYGTFNSGQMRQLAHIARTYDKGYGHFTTRTNIQ
;
A
#
# COMPACT_ATOMS: atom_id res chain seq x y z
N MET A 1 -14.88 -2.31 16.16
CA MET A 1 -14.08 -2.16 14.92
C MET A 1 -15.04 -1.84 13.80
N TYR A 2 -14.70 -0.89 12.91
CA TYR A 2 -15.53 -0.53 11.76
C TYR A 2 -15.78 -1.77 10.90
N ARG A 3 -17.03 -1.98 10.46
CA ARG A 3 -17.40 -3.09 9.58
C ARG A 3 -17.51 -2.52 8.18
N TYR A 4 -16.57 -2.93 7.32
CA TYR A 4 -16.60 -2.57 5.92
C TYR A 4 -17.83 -3.20 5.24
N ASP A 5 -18.46 -2.42 4.38
CA ASP A 5 -19.60 -2.87 3.59
C ASP A 5 -19.20 -3.13 2.11
N GLU A 6 -20.19 -3.45 1.29
CA GLU A 6 -19.96 -3.73 -0.13
C GLU A 6 -19.45 -2.50 -0.89
N PHE A 7 -19.87 -1.29 -0.50
CA PHE A 7 -19.44 -0.03 -1.09
C PHE A 7 -17.96 0.21 -0.79
N ASP A 8 -17.52 0.05 0.46
CA ASP A 8 -16.12 0.15 0.84
C ASP A 8 -15.24 -0.82 0.03
N HIS A 9 -15.71 -2.06 -0.11
CA HIS A 9 -15.00 -3.08 -0.87
C HIS A 9 -14.94 -2.75 -2.37
N ALA A 10 -16.02 -2.22 -2.95
CA ALA A 10 -16.04 -1.79 -4.35
C ALA A 10 -15.08 -0.61 -4.57
N PHE A 11 -15.13 0.39 -3.70
CA PHE A 11 -14.25 1.56 -3.76
C PHE A 11 -12.76 1.17 -3.69
N VAL A 12 -12.39 0.29 -2.76
CA VAL A 12 -11.01 -0.19 -2.67
C VAL A 12 -10.58 -0.94 -3.94
N ARG A 13 -11.45 -1.78 -4.51
CA ARG A 13 -11.14 -2.51 -5.76
C ARG A 13 -10.94 -1.56 -6.94
N GLU A 14 -11.77 -0.53 -7.07
CA GLU A 14 -11.64 0.48 -8.11
C GLU A 14 -10.30 1.22 -7.99
N ARG A 15 -9.96 1.67 -6.77
CA ARG A 15 -8.67 2.33 -6.48
C ARG A 15 -7.47 1.44 -6.77
N VAL A 16 -7.57 0.14 -6.49
CA VAL A 16 -6.53 -0.85 -6.85
C VAL A 16 -6.39 -0.96 -8.37
N SER A 17 -7.51 -1.04 -9.10
CA SER A 17 -7.48 -1.11 -10.57
C SER A 17 -6.86 0.13 -11.20
N GLU A 18 -7.22 1.32 -10.69
CA GLU A 18 -6.68 2.59 -11.15
C GLU A 18 -5.15 2.67 -10.92
N PHE A 19 -4.69 2.30 -9.72
CA PHE A 19 -3.26 2.32 -9.42
C PHE A 19 -2.48 1.26 -10.21
N ALA A 20 -3.08 0.10 -10.49
CA ALA A 20 -2.47 -0.93 -11.33
C ALA A 20 -2.22 -0.43 -12.76
N ASP A 21 -3.16 0.32 -13.36
CA ASP A 21 -2.97 0.97 -14.66
C ASP A 21 -1.83 2.00 -14.61
N GLN A 22 -1.79 2.84 -13.57
CA GLN A 22 -0.73 3.83 -13.38
C GLN A 22 0.66 3.17 -13.27
N VAL A 23 0.75 2.05 -12.55
CA VAL A 23 1.97 1.24 -12.45
C VAL A 23 2.35 0.64 -13.82
N ALA A 24 1.39 0.09 -14.57
CA ALA A 24 1.64 -0.46 -15.90
C ALA A 24 2.17 0.62 -16.87
N ARG A 25 1.58 1.81 -16.84
CA ARG A 25 2.04 2.98 -17.62
C ARG A 25 3.44 3.40 -17.22
N ARG A 26 3.75 3.44 -15.92
CA ARG A 26 5.11 3.71 -15.42
C ARG A 26 6.12 2.65 -15.87
N ALA A 27 5.73 1.38 -15.85
CA ALA A 27 6.57 0.27 -16.29
C ALA A 27 6.84 0.30 -17.80
N SER A 28 5.84 0.71 -18.60
CA SER A 28 5.97 0.86 -20.06
C SER A 28 6.76 2.11 -20.49
N GLY A 29 7.01 3.05 -19.58
CA GLY A 29 7.61 4.35 -19.90
C GLY A 29 6.62 5.42 -20.38
N ALA A 30 5.33 5.09 -20.52
CA ALA A 30 4.27 6.04 -20.86
C ALA A 30 3.92 7.02 -19.72
N LEU A 31 4.53 6.84 -18.54
CA LEU A 31 4.45 7.75 -17.40
C LEU A 31 5.85 7.93 -16.83
N THR A 32 6.33 9.17 -16.74
CA THR A 32 7.66 9.47 -16.20
C THR A 32 7.71 9.26 -14.67
N GLU A 33 8.90 9.18 -14.08
CA GLU A 33 9.02 9.06 -12.61
C GLU A 33 8.47 10.29 -11.89
N ASP A 34 8.63 11.49 -12.44
CA ASP A 34 8.15 12.73 -11.84
C ASP A 34 6.61 12.80 -11.85
N GLU A 35 5.97 12.36 -12.93
CA GLU A 35 4.51 12.25 -13.02
C GLU A 35 3.96 11.11 -12.14
N PHE A 36 4.70 10.01 -12.02
CA PHE A 36 4.31 8.87 -11.18
C PHE A 36 4.48 9.15 -9.68
N LYS A 37 5.45 9.98 -9.30
CA LYS A 37 5.78 10.33 -7.91
C LYS A 37 4.54 10.69 -7.07
N PRO A 38 3.69 11.66 -7.43
CA PRO A 38 2.51 11.97 -6.64
C PRO A 38 1.54 10.76 -6.53
N LEU A 39 1.35 9.99 -7.60
CA LEU A 39 0.45 8.84 -7.63
C LEU A 39 0.90 7.74 -6.67
N ARG A 40 2.18 7.36 -6.71
CA ARG A 40 2.71 6.34 -5.80
C ARG A 40 2.72 6.80 -4.35
N LEU A 41 2.98 8.09 -4.10
CA LEU A 41 2.97 8.63 -2.74
C LEU A 41 1.56 8.65 -2.13
N MET A 42 0.53 8.96 -2.91
CA MET A 42 -0.86 8.85 -2.47
C MET A 42 -1.28 7.42 -2.13
N ASN A 43 -0.64 6.42 -2.75
CA ASN A 43 -0.86 5.00 -2.48
C ASN A 43 0.15 4.40 -1.47
N GLY A 44 0.91 5.25 -0.76
CA GLY A 44 1.83 4.81 0.29
C GLY A 44 3.12 4.17 -0.20
N VAL A 45 3.46 4.30 -1.48
CA VAL A 45 4.65 3.69 -2.10
C VAL A 45 5.77 4.74 -2.25
N TYR A 46 6.80 4.59 -1.42
CA TYR A 46 7.93 5.49 -1.33
C TYR A 46 9.17 4.86 -1.95
N LEU A 47 9.77 5.52 -2.94
CA LEU A 47 11.09 5.13 -3.43
C LEU A 47 12.16 5.51 -2.38
N GLN A 48 12.78 4.49 -1.78
CA GLN A 48 14.05 4.61 -1.08
C GLN A 48 15.20 4.46 -2.08
N LEU A 49 16.44 4.53 -1.60
CA LEU A 49 17.63 4.58 -2.44
C LEU A 49 17.68 3.46 -3.52
N HIS A 50 17.25 2.25 -3.18
CA HIS A 50 17.34 1.08 -4.08
C HIS A 50 16.04 0.27 -4.18
N ALA A 51 14.97 0.65 -3.48
CA ALA A 51 13.75 -0.14 -3.41
C ALA A 51 12.54 0.72 -3.02
N TYR A 52 11.35 0.23 -3.33
CA TYR A 52 10.12 0.81 -2.83
C TYR A 52 9.81 0.30 -1.43
N MET A 53 9.38 1.20 -0.54
CA MET A 53 8.80 0.90 0.76
C MET A 53 7.31 1.20 0.71
N LEU A 54 6.50 0.25 1.21
CA LEU A 54 5.06 0.36 1.30
C LEU A 54 4.65 0.77 2.72
N ARG A 55 4.07 1.95 2.89
CA ARG A 55 3.47 2.36 4.16
C ARG A 55 1.97 2.03 4.15
N VAL A 56 1.55 1.11 5.02
CA VAL A 56 0.14 0.80 5.23
C VAL A 56 -0.40 1.63 6.39
N ALA A 57 -1.47 2.39 6.12
CA ALA A 57 -2.17 3.17 7.13
C ALA A 57 -2.97 2.26 8.06
N ILE A 58 -2.87 2.48 9.37
CA ILE A 58 -3.62 1.74 10.39
C ILE A 58 -4.46 2.76 11.18
N PRO A 59 -5.77 2.88 10.88
CA PRO A 59 -6.64 3.81 11.58
C PRO A 59 -6.61 3.60 13.09
N TYR A 60 -6.30 4.68 13.81
CA TYR A 60 -6.17 4.71 15.28
C TYR A 60 -5.14 3.72 15.85
N GLY A 61 -4.26 3.13 15.02
CA GLY A 61 -3.36 2.07 15.44
C GLY A 61 -4.07 0.76 15.82
N THR A 62 -5.34 0.58 15.45
CA THR A 62 -6.14 -0.60 15.83
C THR A 62 -6.33 -1.58 14.68
N PHE A 63 -6.09 -2.86 14.94
CA PHE A 63 -6.31 -3.95 13.99
C PHE A 63 -6.54 -5.27 14.72
N ASN A 64 -7.17 -6.22 14.04
CA ASN A 64 -7.45 -7.55 14.59
C ASN A 64 -6.39 -8.57 14.14
N SER A 65 -6.43 -9.78 14.71
CA SER A 65 -5.46 -10.83 14.39
C SER A 65 -5.48 -11.26 12.92
N GLY A 66 -6.63 -11.16 12.24
CA GLY A 66 -6.77 -11.42 10.81
C GLY A 66 -6.02 -10.40 9.96
N GLN A 67 -6.19 -9.11 10.27
CA GLN A 67 -5.45 -8.02 9.62
C GLN A 67 -3.93 -8.15 9.86
N MET A 68 -3.50 -8.52 11.08
CA MET A 68 -2.08 -8.76 11.36
C MET A 68 -1.52 -9.93 10.54
N ARG A 69 -2.28 -11.03 10.39
CA ARG A 69 -1.88 -12.14 9.52
C ARG A 69 -1.75 -11.71 8.06
N GLN A 70 -2.63 -10.84 7.58
CA GLN A 70 -2.55 -10.29 6.24
C GLN A 70 -1.29 -9.42 6.05
N LEU A 71 -0.98 -8.53 6.99
CA LEU A 71 0.25 -7.74 6.96
C LEU A 71 1.49 -8.64 6.94
N ALA A 72 1.49 -9.71 7.75
CA ALA A 72 2.59 -10.67 7.79
C ALA A 72 2.70 -11.48 6.48
N HIS A 73 1.58 -11.78 5.81
CA HIS A 73 1.59 -12.40 4.49
C HIS A 73 2.22 -11.48 3.44
N ILE A 74 1.89 -10.19 3.46
CA ILE A 74 2.49 -9.20 2.54
C ILE A 74 4.00 -9.15 2.73
N ALA A 75 4.47 -9.00 3.97
CA ALA A 75 5.89 -8.93 4.29
C ALA A 75 6.67 -10.18 3.85
N ARG A 76 6.10 -11.39 3.99
CA ARG A 76 6.76 -12.64 3.60
C ARG A 76 6.72 -12.93 2.10
N THR A 77 5.69 -12.46 1.41
CA THR A 77 5.44 -12.83 0.00
C THR A 77 6.08 -11.83 -0.96
N TYR A 78 6.04 -10.54 -0.60
CA TYR A 78 6.46 -9.45 -1.49
C TYR A 78 7.67 -8.66 -0.96
N ASP A 79 8.14 -8.97 0.26
CA ASP A 79 9.29 -8.32 0.88
C ASP A 79 10.16 -9.36 1.62
N LYS A 80 11.05 -8.89 2.49
CA LYS A 80 12.08 -9.67 3.19
C LYS A 80 11.61 -10.31 4.50
N GLY A 81 10.30 -10.41 4.72
CA GLY A 81 9.72 -11.07 5.88
C GLY A 81 9.67 -10.26 7.18
N TYR A 82 9.92 -8.94 7.13
CA TYR A 82 9.79 -8.05 8.28
C TYR A 82 8.90 -6.85 7.96
N GLY A 83 8.45 -6.16 9.00
CA GLY A 83 7.78 -4.87 8.91
C GLY A 83 8.09 -4.02 10.14
N HIS A 84 8.03 -2.71 10.00
CA HIS A 84 8.39 -1.74 11.02
C HIS A 84 7.18 -0.88 11.37
N PHE A 85 6.77 -0.93 12.65
CA PHE A 85 5.77 0.02 13.16
C PHE A 85 6.39 1.40 13.34
N THR A 86 5.77 2.39 12.70
CA THR A 86 6.18 3.78 12.81
C THR A 86 5.68 4.41 14.11
N THR A 87 6.24 5.55 14.48
CA THR A 87 5.77 6.37 15.62
C THR A 87 4.34 6.91 15.44
N ARG A 88 3.78 6.82 14.22
CA ARG A 88 2.38 7.17 13.90
C ARG A 88 1.48 5.94 13.81
N THR A 89 1.90 4.83 14.42
CA THR A 89 1.18 3.55 14.51
C THR A 89 0.78 2.89 13.19
N ASN A 90 1.33 3.36 12.06
CA ASN A 90 1.31 2.69 10.76
C ASN A 90 2.42 1.63 10.66
N ILE A 91 2.38 0.78 9.63
CA ILE A 91 3.45 -0.20 9.35
C ILE A 91 4.10 0.09 7.99
N GLN A 92 5.41 -0.21 7.90
CA GLN A 92 6.26 -0.07 6.72
C GLN A 92 7.07 -1.33 6.45
#